data_AF-A0A532DYS2-F1
#
_entry.id   AF-A0A532DYS2-F1
#
_cell.length_a   1.000
_cell.length_b   1.000
_cell.length_c   1.000
_cell.angle_alpha   90.00
_cell.angle_beta   90.00
_cell.angle_gamma   90.00
#
_symmetry.space_group_name_H-M   'P 1'
#
loop_
_entity.id
_entity.type
_entity.pdbx_description
1 polymer ?
#
loop_
_entity_poly.entity_id
_entity_poly.type
_entity_poly.pdbx_seq_one_letter_code
_entity_poly.pdbx_strand_id
1 'polypeptide(L)'
;MTLDTPPDATPYRVTLFFGPEPVDGDFITQTCVFNVKKRSWKAGIQVSVDIGTDQLGALQETMRQTAPITRALERLSEEDRTDAAARIPDLAAQAIAWCKLDLRLAIGLPQENQRIPGDEFVAELNQVIPTRQEYVVTYILTELDLMP
;
A
#
# COMPACT_ATOMS: atom_id res chain seq x y z
N MET A 1 -13.27 12.80 -35.35
CA MET A 1 -12.03 12.02 -35.17
C MET A 1 -11.07 12.94 -34.42
N THR A 2 -10.58 12.69 -33.21
CA THR A 2 -10.48 11.52 -32.33
C THR A 2 -10.47 12.11 -30.92
N LEU A 3 -11.33 11.64 -30.02
CA LEU A 3 -11.25 12.04 -28.60
C LEU A 3 -10.01 11.37 -28.01
N ASP A 4 -9.05 12.20 -27.62
CA ASP A 4 -7.89 11.81 -26.84
C ASP A 4 -8.33 10.91 -25.70
N THR A 5 -7.86 9.66 -25.75
CA THR A 5 -8.10 8.71 -24.67
C THR A 5 -7.25 9.17 -23.49
N PRO A 6 -7.84 9.41 -22.31
CA PRO A 6 -7.06 9.78 -21.14
C PRO A 6 -6.02 8.69 -20.87
N PRO A 7 -4.82 9.06 -20.38
CA PRO A 7 -3.70 8.13 -20.18
C PRO A 7 -4.18 6.93 -19.37
N ASP A 8 -3.77 5.75 -19.84
CA ASP A 8 -4.22 4.41 -19.48
C ASP A 8 -4.50 4.25 -17.98
N ALA A 9 -5.72 4.63 -17.56
CA ALA A 9 -6.18 4.40 -16.20
C ALA A 9 -6.26 2.89 -16.05
N THR A 10 -5.45 2.33 -15.15
CA THR A 10 -5.47 0.91 -14.83
C THR A 10 -6.93 0.42 -14.78
N PRO A 11 -7.25 -0.73 -15.40
CA PRO A 11 -8.64 -1.12 -15.61
C PRO A 11 -9.39 -1.43 -14.30
N TYR A 12 -8.68 -1.36 -13.17
CA TYR A 12 -9.10 -1.66 -11.82
C TYR A 12 -9.28 -0.38 -11.00
N ARG A 13 -10.40 -0.28 -10.29
CA ARG A 13 -10.56 0.61 -9.15
C ARG A 13 -10.21 -0.17 -7.89
N VAL A 14 -9.31 0.37 -7.09
CA VAL A 14 -8.82 -0.27 -5.86
C VAL A 14 -9.09 0.68 -4.70
N THR A 15 -9.69 0.17 -3.63
CA THR A 15 -9.82 0.91 -2.35
C THR A 15 -9.45 -0.02 -1.21
N LEU A 16 -8.79 0.53 -0.18
CA LEU A 16 -8.58 -0.21 1.06
C LEU A 16 -9.94 -0.53 1.70
N PHE A 17 -10.11 -1.78 2.14
CA PHE A 17 -11.28 -2.23 2.88
C PHE A 17 -10.98 -2.30 4.38
N PHE A 18 -9.90 -2.99 4.76
CA PHE A 18 -9.38 -2.98 6.13
C PHE A 18 -7.88 -3.32 6.15
N GLY A 19 -7.23 -3.06 7.28
CA GLY A 19 -5.83 -3.38 7.55
C GLY A 19 -4.94 -2.14 7.70
N PRO A 20 -3.69 -2.32 8.16
CA PRO A 20 -3.05 -3.60 8.38
C PRO A 20 -3.52 -4.28 9.67
N GLU A 21 -3.71 -5.59 9.63
CA GLU A 21 -3.98 -6.42 10.82
C GLU A 21 -3.11 -7.68 10.76
N PRO A 22 -2.67 -8.24 11.90
CA PRO A 22 -2.03 -9.55 11.89
C PRO A 22 -2.99 -10.61 11.33
N VAL A 23 -2.45 -11.60 10.61
CA VAL A 23 -3.24 -12.74 10.17
C VAL A 23 -3.69 -13.56 11.38
N ASP A 24 -4.94 -14.01 11.42
CA ASP A 24 -5.46 -14.84 12.51
C ASP A 24 -4.57 -16.06 12.78
N GLY A 25 -4.00 -16.12 13.98
CA GLY A 25 -3.12 -17.21 14.41
C GLY A 25 -1.67 -17.12 13.90
N ASP A 26 -1.31 -16.06 13.17
CA ASP A 26 0.03 -15.82 12.65
C ASP A 26 0.52 -14.38 12.90
N PHE A 27 1.45 -14.24 13.83
CA PHE A 27 2.09 -12.95 14.16
C PHE A 27 3.22 -12.57 13.19
N ILE A 28 3.60 -13.45 12.27
CA ILE A 28 4.71 -13.21 11.34
C ILE A 28 4.23 -12.57 10.03
N THR A 29 2.92 -12.35 9.88
CA THR A 29 2.31 -11.82 8.66
C THR A 29 1.30 -10.73 8.97
N GLN A 30 1.35 -9.62 8.23
CA GLN A 30 0.37 -8.55 8.24
C GLN A 30 -0.47 -8.61 6.97
N THR A 31 -1.77 -8.34 7.09
CA THR A 31 -2.73 -8.36 5.99
C THR A 31 -3.39 -7.01 5.81
N CYS A 32 -3.45 -6.56 4.56
CA CYS A 32 -4.38 -5.53 4.11
C CYS A 32 -5.38 -6.15 3.13
N VAL A 33 -6.66 -5.78 3.24
CA VAL A 33 -7.70 -6.23 2.30
C VAL A 33 -8.16 -5.06 1.46
N PHE A 34 -8.23 -5.29 0.15
CA PHE A 34 -8.64 -4.30 -0.82
C PHE A 34 -9.91 -4.73 -1.53
N ASN A 35 -10.81 -3.77 -1.75
CA ASN A 35 -11.87 -3.92 -2.74
C ASN A 35 -11.28 -3.62 -4.12
N VAL A 36 -11.39 -4.58 -5.02
CA VAL A 36 -10.90 -4.48 -6.41
C VAL A 36 -12.07 -4.62 -7.36
N LYS A 37 -12.22 -3.66 -8.28
CA LYS A 37 -13.27 -3.71 -9.30
C LYS A 37 -12.71 -3.35 -10.67
N LYS A 38 -12.67 -4.33 -11.58
CA LYS A 38 -12.42 -4.07 -13.00
C LYS A 38 -13.64 -3.43 -13.65
N ARG A 39 -13.45 -2.52 -14.61
CA ARG A 39 -14.55 -1.85 -15.35
C ARG A 39 -15.52 -2.86 -16.00
N SER A 40 -15.03 -4.00 -16.46
CA SER A 40 -15.81 -5.04 -17.13
C SER A 40 -16.54 -6.00 -16.17
N TRP A 41 -16.34 -5.89 -14.86
CA TRP A 41 -16.94 -6.80 -13.90
C TRP A 41 -18.29 -6.33 -13.40
N LYS A 42 -19.21 -7.29 -13.23
CA LYS A 42 -20.52 -7.04 -12.64
C LYS A 42 -20.43 -6.64 -11.16
N ALA A 43 -19.49 -7.23 -10.44
CA ALA A 43 -19.25 -6.97 -9.02
C ALA A 43 -17.74 -6.81 -8.75
N GLY A 44 -17.42 -6.04 -7.71
CA GLY A 44 -16.06 -6.03 -7.15
C GLY A 44 -15.78 -7.32 -6.38
N ILE A 45 -14.53 -7.52 -6.03
CA ILE A 45 -14.04 -8.64 -5.22
C ILE A 45 -13.18 -8.09 -4.09
N GLN A 46 -12.91 -8.93 -3.10
CA GLN A 46 -11.97 -8.66 -2.03
C GLN A 46 -10.67 -9.43 -2.26
N VAL A 47 -9.55 -8.72 -2.19
CA VAL A 47 -8.22 -9.31 -2.28
C VAL A 47 -7.49 -9.05 -0.98
N SER A 48 -7.17 -10.12 -0.24
CA SER A 48 -6.27 -10.06 0.91
C SER A 48 -4.83 -10.08 0.43
N VAL A 49 -4.00 -9.20 0.99
CA VAL A 49 -2.60 -9.07 0.64
C VAL A 49 -1.79 -9.23 1.91
N ASP A 50 -1.05 -10.32 1.96
CA ASP A 50 -0.28 -10.72 3.12
C ASP A 50 1.19 -10.30 2.90
N ILE A 51 1.86 -9.76 3.91
CA ILE A 51 3.28 -9.40 3.89
C ILE A 51 3.92 -9.90 5.18
N GLY A 52 5.06 -10.60 5.06
CA GLY A 52 5.83 -11.02 6.24
C GLY A 52 6.33 -9.82 7.05
N THR A 53 6.24 -9.87 8.37
CA THR A 53 6.61 -8.78 9.29
C THR A 53 8.07 -8.38 9.15
N ASP A 54 8.98 -9.34 8.95
CA ASP A 54 10.40 -9.06 8.74
C ASP A 54 10.64 -8.26 7.45
N GLN A 55 9.97 -8.66 6.35
CA GLN A 55 10.04 -7.93 5.09
C GLN A 55 9.44 -6.53 5.24
N LEU A 56 8.26 -6.46 5.86
CA LEU A 56 7.54 -5.21 6.05
C LEU A 56 8.36 -4.22 6.89
N GLY A 57 8.96 -4.67 8.00
CA GLY A 57 9.80 -3.84 8.86
C GLY A 57 11.01 -3.27 8.11
N ALA A 58 11.69 -4.09 7.30
CA ALA A 58 12.82 -3.62 6.48
C ALA A 58 12.40 -2.55 5.46
N LEU A 59 11.25 -2.72 4.81
CA LEU A 59 10.71 -1.76 3.85
C LEU A 59 10.24 -0.48 4.53
N GLN A 60 9.55 -0.59 5.67
CA GLN A 60 9.07 0.54 6.46
C GLN A 60 10.22 1.42 6.97
N GLU A 61 11.32 0.82 7.42
CA GLU A 61 12.47 1.58 7.91
C GLU A 61 13.09 2.42 6.79
N THR A 62 13.14 1.87 5.57
CA THR A 62 13.59 2.60 4.38
C THR A 62 12.71 3.83 4.10
N MET A 63 11.39 3.72 4.31
CA MET A 63 10.45 4.82 4.09
C MET A 63 10.48 5.87 5.21
N ARG A 64 10.59 5.44 6.47
CA ARG A 64 10.59 6.33 7.66
C ARG A 64 11.73 7.35 7.59
N GLN A 65 12.90 6.93 7.13
CA GLN A 65 14.10 7.75 7.06
C GLN A 65 14.12 8.72 5.87
N THR A 66 13.05 8.77 5.08
CA THR A 66 12.99 9.67 3.93
C THR A 66 12.87 11.14 4.38
N ALA A 67 13.59 12.02 3.69
CA ALA A 67 13.64 13.43 4.01
C ALA A 67 12.24 14.13 4.03
N PRO A 68 11.29 13.81 3.15
CA PRO A 68 9.96 14.44 3.19
C PRO A 68 9.19 14.12 4.47
N ILE A 69 9.18 12.85 4.92
CA ILE A 69 8.50 12.44 6.16
C ILE A 69 9.13 13.13 7.36
N THR A 70 10.47 13.09 7.45
CA THR A 70 11.20 13.69 8.57
C THR A 70 10.90 15.19 8.68
N ARG A 71 10.99 15.92 7.56
CA ARG A 71 10.72 17.37 7.51
C ARG A 71 9.26 17.73 7.83
N ALA A 72 8.30 16.89 7.46
CA ALA A 72 6.90 17.11 7.79
C ALA A 72 6.67 17.00 9.31
N LEU A 73 7.25 15.97 9.94
CA LEU A 73 7.14 15.73 11.39
C LEU A 73 7.84 16.80 12.24
N GLU A 74 8.95 17.37 11.77
CA GLU A 74 9.68 18.44 12.49
C GLU A 74 8.85 19.72 12.68
N ARG A 75 7.88 19.98 11.80
CA ARG A 75 7.01 21.17 11.85
C ARG A 75 5.87 21.06 12.86
N LEU A 76 5.62 19.86 13.36
CA LEU A 76 4.54 19.57 14.29
C LEU A 76 4.96 19.84 15.73
N SER A 77 3.95 20.06 16.58
CA SER A 77 4.11 20.02 18.04
C SER A 77 4.58 18.62 18.49
N GLU A 78 5.07 18.50 19.72
CA GLU A 78 5.53 17.20 20.24
C GLU A 78 4.39 16.16 20.31
N GLU A 79 3.19 16.60 20.68
CA GLU A 79 1.98 15.77 20.72
C GLU A 79 1.59 15.31 19.32
N ASP A 80 1.37 16.25 18.39
CA ASP A 80 0.99 15.93 17.01
C ASP A 80 2.04 15.08 16.29
N ARG A 81 3.34 15.32 16.58
CA ARG A 81 4.44 14.53 16.04
C ARG A 81 4.39 13.09 16.52
N THR A 82 4.10 12.87 17.80
CA THR A 82 4.02 11.52 18.39
C THR A 82 2.85 10.76 17.78
N ASP A 83 1.70 11.40 17.66
CA ASP A 83 0.50 10.81 17.07
C ASP A 83 0.71 10.49 15.58
N ALA A 84 1.30 11.41 14.81
CA ALA A 84 1.62 11.18 13.42
C ALA A 84 2.64 10.04 13.27
N ALA A 85 3.70 10.02 14.08
CA ALA A 85 4.74 8.99 14.02
C ALA A 85 4.22 7.58 14.35
N ALA A 86 3.23 7.48 15.24
CA ALA A 86 2.57 6.22 15.60
C ALA A 86 1.75 5.63 14.43
N ARG A 87 1.21 6.47 13.55
CA ARG A 87 0.39 6.05 12.39
C ARG A 87 1.22 5.67 11.16
N ILE A 88 2.47 6.14 11.05
CA ILE A 88 3.34 5.89 9.87
C ILE A 88 3.52 4.41 9.53
N PRO A 89 3.79 3.49 10.49
CA PRO A 89 3.91 2.06 10.19
C PRO A 89 2.70 1.52 9.43
N ASP A 90 1.50 1.84 9.91
CA ASP A 90 0.27 1.31 9.33
C ASP A 90 0.01 1.85 7.93
N LEU A 91 0.22 3.16 7.75
CA LEU A 91 0.09 3.80 6.44
C LEU A 91 1.12 3.27 5.44
N ALA A 92 2.36 3.04 5.89
CA ALA A 92 3.39 2.41 5.07
C ALA A 92 3.00 0.98 4.69
N ALA A 93 2.46 0.19 5.62
CA ALA A 93 2.01 -1.17 5.35
C ALA A 93 0.87 -1.20 4.31
N GLN A 94 -0.09 -0.27 4.40
CA GLN A 94 -1.16 -0.12 3.41
C GLN A 94 -0.60 0.20 2.02
N ALA A 95 0.32 1.16 1.91
CA ALA A 95 0.93 1.54 0.65
C ALA A 95 1.81 0.43 0.03
N ILE A 96 2.57 -0.29 0.86
CA ILE A 96 3.40 -1.43 0.43
C ILE A 96 2.51 -2.59 -0.02
N ALA A 97 1.43 -2.90 0.71
CA ALA A 97 0.45 -3.91 0.30
C ALA A 97 -0.25 -3.54 -1.00
N TRP A 98 -0.52 -2.25 -1.23
CA TRP A 98 -0.99 -1.77 -2.52
C TRP A 98 0.03 -2.06 -3.63
N CYS A 99 1.31 -1.78 -3.42
CA CYS A 99 2.36 -2.08 -4.40
C CYS A 99 2.43 -3.57 -4.74
N LYS A 100 2.27 -4.46 -3.76
CA LYS A 100 2.18 -5.91 -3.96
C LYS A 100 0.93 -6.31 -4.74
N LEU A 101 -0.21 -5.70 -4.45
CA LEU A 101 -1.44 -5.90 -5.24
C LEU A 101 -1.24 -5.48 -6.69
N ASP A 102 -0.55 -4.37 -6.95
CA ASP A 102 -0.31 -3.88 -8.31
C ASP A 102 0.51 -4.87 -9.16
N LEU A 103 1.51 -5.51 -8.55
CA LEU A 103 2.26 -6.60 -9.19
C LEU A 103 1.33 -7.72 -9.65
N ARG A 104 0.36 -8.09 -8.82
CA ARG A 104 -0.65 -9.10 -9.17
C ARG A 104 -1.60 -8.59 -10.26
N LEU A 105 -2.05 -7.35 -10.17
CA LEU A 105 -2.95 -6.75 -11.17
C LEU A 105 -2.30 -6.67 -12.55
N ALA A 106 -0.99 -6.46 -12.63
CA ALA A 106 -0.23 -6.44 -13.88
C ALA A 106 -0.23 -7.80 -14.61
N ILE A 107 -0.27 -8.91 -13.85
CA ILE A 107 -0.36 -10.28 -14.40
C ILE A 107 -1.82 -10.67 -14.68
N GLY A 108 -2.76 -9.99 -14.03
CA GLY A 108 -4.18 -10.21 -14.14
C GLY A 108 -4.75 -11.01 -12.97
N LEU A 109 -6.06 -10.90 -12.80
CA LEU A 109 -6.74 -11.39 -11.62
C LEU A 109 -8.12 -11.94 -11.99
N PRO A 110 -8.51 -13.16 -11.55
CA PRO A 110 -9.86 -13.68 -11.75
C PRO A 110 -10.90 -12.88 -10.94
N GLN A 111 -12.16 -12.86 -11.40
CA GLN A 111 -13.26 -12.19 -10.67
C GLN A 111 -13.76 -13.07 -9.50
N GLU A 112 -12.87 -13.34 -8.54
CA GLU A 112 -13.17 -14.05 -7.31
C GLU A 112 -12.36 -13.49 -6.14
N ASN A 113 -12.92 -13.60 -4.93
CA ASN A 113 -12.22 -13.22 -3.72
C ASN A 113 -11.00 -14.12 -3.55
N GLN A 114 -9.84 -13.54 -3.26
CA GLN A 114 -8.60 -14.30 -3.16
C GLN A 114 -7.61 -13.67 -2.19
N ARG A 115 -6.52 -14.38 -1.94
CA ARG A 115 -5.42 -13.96 -1.10
C ARG A 115 -4.13 -14.01 -1.91
N ILE A 116 -3.29 -12.99 -1.78
CA ILE A 116 -1.90 -12.98 -2.21
C ILE A 116 -1.06 -13.33 -0.97
N PRO A 117 -0.50 -14.54 -0.89
CA PRO A 117 0.26 -14.99 0.27
C PRO A 117 1.53 -14.17 0.53
N GLY A 118 2.02 -14.21 1.76
CA GLY A 118 3.22 -13.48 2.21
C GLY A 118 4.47 -13.77 1.39
N ASP A 119 4.62 -15.02 0.94
CA ASP A 119 5.75 -15.53 0.16
C ASP A 119 5.67 -15.26 -1.35
N GLU A 120 4.50 -14.84 -1.88
CA GLU A 120 4.36 -14.41 -3.27
C GLU A 120 4.93 -12.99 -3.47
N PHE A 121 5.61 -12.75 -4.60
CA PHE A 121 6.19 -11.46 -4.99
C PHE A 121 7.21 -10.82 -4.03
N VAL A 122 7.83 -11.58 -3.12
CA VAL A 122 8.77 -11.02 -2.14
C VAL A 122 9.92 -10.27 -2.81
N ALA A 123 10.55 -10.88 -3.82
CA ALA A 123 11.70 -10.29 -4.51
C ALA A 123 11.28 -9.07 -5.35
N GLU A 124 10.18 -9.19 -6.07
CA GLU A 124 9.61 -8.14 -6.93
C GLU A 124 9.18 -6.93 -6.11
N LEU A 125 8.54 -7.15 -4.94
CA LEU A 125 8.17 -6.08 -4.04
C LEU A 125 9.40 -5.33 -3.52
N ASN A 126 10.43 -6.05 -3.08
CA ASN A 126 11.68 -5.44 -2.62
C ASN A 126 12.38 -4.62 -3.72
N GLN A 127 12.25 -5.02 -4.99
CA GLN A 127 12.79 -4.28 -6.13
C GLN A 127 11.93 -3.06 -6.51
N VAL A 128 10.61 -3.15 -6.36
CA VAL A 128 9.69 -2.07 -6.76
C VAL A 128 9.64 -0.94 -5.74
N ILE A 129 9.69 -1.23 -4.43
CA ILE A 129 9.55 -0.20 -3.39
C ILE A 129 10.54 0.98 -3.55
N PRO A 130 11.85 0.77 -3.81
CA PRO A 130 12.77 1.88 -4.06
C PRO A 130 12.33 2.80 -5.21
N THR A 131 11.73 2.23 -6.26
CA THR A 131 11.24 3.01 -7.42
C THR A 131 9.88 3.67 -7.17
N ARG A 132 9.11 3.16 -6.20
CA ARG A 132 7.81 3.70 -5.79
C ARG A 132 7.85 4.46 -4.46
N GLN A 133 9.05 4.80 -3.99
CA GLN A 133 9.23 5.48 -2.72
C GLN A 133 8.45 6.80 -2.67
N GLU A 134 8.45 7.59 -3.74
CA GLU A 134 7.67 8.83 -3.81
C GLU A 134 6.17 8.58 -3.62
N TYR A 135 5.61 7.57 -4.30
CA TYR A 135 4.21 7.19 -4.12
C TYR A 135 3.88 6.81 -2.67
N VAL A 136 4.70 5.98 -2.05
CA VAL A 136 4.50 5.55 -0.65
C VAL A 136 4.57 6.74 0.30
N VAL A 137 5.56 7.61 0.12
CA VAL A 137 5.75 8.81 0.96
C VAL A 137 4.60 9.81 0.77
N THR A 138 4.19 10.09 -0.46
CA THR A 138 3.05 10.97 -0.75
C THR A 138 1.76 10.42 -0.15
N TYR A 139 1.53 9.11 -0.24
CA TYR A 139 0.38 8.48 0.40
C TYR A 139 0.39 8.71 1.92
N ILE A 140 1.50 8.41 2.59
CA ILE A 140 1.64 8.61 4.04
C ILE A 140 1.37 10.07 4.42
N LEU A 141 1.99 11.04 3.73
CA LEU A 141 1.82 12.46 4.04
C LEU A 141 0.38 12.94 3.79
N THR A 142 -0.30 12.41 2.77
CA THR A 142 -1.69 12.73 2.47
C THR A 142 -2.61 12.22 3.58
N GLU A 143 -2.45 10.98 4.02
CA GLU A 143 -3.28 10.38 5.09
C GLU A 143 -3.00 10.95 6.49
N LEU A 144 -1.83 11.58 6.67
CA LEU A 144 -1.50 12.35 7.87
C LEU A 144 -1.95 13.81 7.81
N ASP A 145 -2.51 14.27 6.69
CA ASP A 145 -2.83 15.69 6.43
C ASP A 145 -1.60 16.62 6.55
N LEU A 146 -0.45 16.12 6.09
CA LEU A 146 0.85 16.81 6.12
C LEU A 146 1.37 17.17 4.72
N MET A 147 0.50 17.05 3.70
CA MET A 147 0.84 17.53 2.36
C MET A 147 1.02 19.06 2.40
N PRO A 148 2.07 19.59 1.76
CA PRO A 148 2.34 21.03 1.73
C PRO A 148 1.30 21.83 0.95
#